data_AF-A0A2D6E5B7-F1
#
_entry.id   AF-A0A2D6E5B7-F1
#
_cell.length_a   1.000
_cell.length_b   1.000
_cell.length_c   1.000
_cell.angle_alpha   90.00
_cell.angle_beta   90.00
_cell.angle_gamma   90.00
#
_symmetry.space_group_name_H-M   'P 1'
#
loop_
_entity.id
_entity.type
_entity.pdbx_description
1 polymer ?
#
loop_
_entity_poly.entity_id
_entity_poly.type
_entity_poly.pdbx_seq_one_letter_code
_entity_poly.pdbx_strand_id
1 'polypeptide(L)'
;MAHFASLDTDSNVIKVHCVGNHHLLDADGNESEEKGIAFLHTMSPGGRYKQTSYNTSLGVHQLGGIPLRANYCGTGWQYSPEHDIFHPQQPYPSWTLDTVKGEWRPPVPRPDIEEDEDGRPLNLWKWNEDSQQWDEMND
;
A
#
# COMPACT_ATOMS: atom_id res chain seq x y z
N MET A 1 -7.10 -12.51 11.02
CA MET A 1 -7.18 -12.79 9.57
C MET A 1 -5.96 -12.19 8.92
N ALA A 2 -5.27 -12.94 8.07
CA ALA A 2 -4.19 -12.44 7.23
C ALA A 2 -4.72 -12.00 5.86
N HIS A 3 -4.01 -11.08 5.21
CA HIS A 3 -4.41 -10.55 3.91
C HIS A 3 -3.32 -10.79 2.88
N PHE A 4 -3.71 -11.26 1.69
CA PHE A 4 -2.80 -11.61 0.61
C PHE A 4 -3.21 -10.92 -0.70
N ALA A 5 -2.28 -10.21 -1.31
CA ALA A 5 -2.41 -9.69 -2.66
C ALA A 5 -2.20 -10.82 -3.67
N SER A 6 -3.11 -10.95 -4.64
CA SER A 6 -2.86 -11.66 -5.89
C SER A 6 -2.24 -10.70 -6.90
N LEU A 7 -1.17 -11.15 -7.54
CA LEU A 7 -0.36 -10.33 -8.44
C LEU A 7 -0.46 -10.81 -9.88
N ASP A 8 -0.47 -9.88 -10.83
CA ASP A 8 -0.31 -10.19 -12.25
C ASP A 8 1.18 -10.45 -12.62
N THR A 9 1.48 -10.53 -13.91
CA THR A 9 2.85 -10.72 -14.41
C THR A 9 3.78 -9.57 -14.07
N ASP A 10 3.26 -8.35 -13.98
CA ASP A 10 4.00 -7.10 -13.74
C ASP A 10 3.98 -6.69 -12.25
N SER A 11 3.56 -7.62 -11.37
CA SER A 11 3.46 -7.42 -9.93
C SER A 11 2.39 -6.38 -9.50
N ASN A 12 1.39 -6.12 -10.35
CA ASN A 12 0.23 -5.31 -9.95
C ASN A 12 -0.76 -6.15 -9.15
N VAL A 13 -1.34 -5.54 -8.11
CA VAL A 13 -2.34 -6.14 -7.24
C VAL A 13 -3.68 -6.20 -7.97
N ILE A 14 -4.11 -7.40 -8.34
CA ILE A 14 -5.41 -7.64 -8.98
C ILE A 14 -6.52 -7.71 -7.93
N LYS A 15 -6.24 -8.38 -6.80
CA LYS A 15 -7.22 -8.61 -5.73
C LYS A 15 -6.52 -8.89 -4.40
N VAL A 16 -7.14 -8.45 -3.30
CA VAL A 16 -6.74 -8.81 -1.93
C VAL A 16 -7.66 -9.90 -1.39
N HIS A 17 -7.07 -10.95 -0.84
CA HIS A 17 -7.74 -12.11 -0.26
C HIS A 17 -7.60 -12.08 1.26
N CYS A 18 -8.69 -12.37 1.96
CA CYS A 18 -8.69 -12.56 3.41
C CYS A 18 -8.57 -14.05 3.71
N VAL A 19 -7.52 -14.44 4.46
CA VAL A 19 -7.21 -15.82 4.80
C VAL A 19 -7.25 -16.00 6.32
N GLY A 20 -7.91 -17.06 6.78
CA GLY A 20 -7.97 -17.40 8.20
C GLY A 20 -6.60 -17.74 8.75
N ASN A 21 -6.24 -17.23 9.94
CA ASN A 21 -4.94 -17.49 10.57
C ASN A 21 -4.66 -18.99 10.76
N HIS A 22 -5.71 -19.81 10.95
CA HIS A 22 -5.56 -21.27 11.05
C HIS A 22 -4.99 -21.93 9.78
N HIS A 23 -5.12 -21.28 8.61
CA HIS A 23 -4.48 -21.73 7.37
C HIS A 23 -3.02 -21.29 7.25
N LEU A 24 -2.52 -20.44 8.14
CA LEU A 24 -1.13 -19.98 8.16
C LEU A 24 -0.25 -20.84 9.09
N LEU A 25 -0.85 -21.71 9.90
CA LEU A 25 -0.11 -22.47 10.90
C LEU A 25 0.71 -23.59 10.26
N ASP A 26 1.98 -23.69 10.63
CA ASP A 26 2.82 -24.84 10.34
C ASP A 26 2.57 -26.01 11.31
N ALA A 27 3.40 -27.06 11.21
CA ALA A 27 3.26 -28.25 12.06
C ALA A 27 3.52 -27.96 13.56
N ASP A 28 4.24 -26.88 13.85
CA ASP A 28 4.60 -26.44 15.19
C ASP A 28 3.64 -25.35 15.72
N GLY A 29 2.67 -24.93 14.91
CA GLY A 29 1.68 -23.92 15.25
C GLY A 29 2.15 -22.47 15.05
N ASN A 30 3.22 -22.24 14.30
CA ASN A 30 3.70 -20.89 13.96
C ASN A 30 3.05 -20.39 12.67
N GLU A 31 2.76 -19.08 12.59
CA GLU A 31 2.25 -18.47 11.35
C GLU A 31 3.35 -18.37 10.27
N SER A 32 3.04 -18.82 9.06
CA SER A 32 3.91 -18.78 7.88
C SER A 32 3.16 -18.22 6.67
N GLU A 33 3.81 -17.30 5.96
CA GLU A 33 3.31 -16.75 4.70
C GLU A 33 3.12 -17.86 3.65
N GLU A 34 4.06 -18.79 3.57
CA GLU A 34 4.06 -19.92 2.63
C GLU A 34 2.85 -20.84 2.84
N LYS A 35 2.39 -21.02 4.08
CA LYS A 35 1.17 -21.79 4.39
C LYS A 35 -0.08 -21.10 3.86
N GLY A 36 -0.18 -19.78 4.04
CA GLY A 36 -1.26 -18.98 3.45
C GLY A 36 -1.25 -19.03 1.92
N ILE A 37 -0.07 -18.94 1.29
CA ILE A 37 0.10 -19.09 -0.16
C ILE A 37 -0.31 -20.49 -0.63
N ALA A 38 0.11 -21.54 0.08
CA ALA A 38 -0.26 -22.92 -0.23
C ALA A 38 -1.77 -23.12 -0.17
N PHE A 39 -2.45 -22.55 0.83
CA PHE A 39 -3.91 -22.56 0.91
C PHE A 39 -4.56 -21.85 -0.30
N LEU A 40 -4.08 -20.66 -0.68
CA LEU A 40 -4.59 -19.94 -1.85
C LEU A 40 -4.43 -20.73 -3.15
N HIS A 41 -3.32 -21.47 -3.31
CA HIS A 41 -3.11 -22.35 -4.44
C HIS A 41 -4.09 -23.51 -4.54
N THR A 42 -4.71 -23.94 -3.43
CA THR A 42 -5.80 -24.96 -3.49
C THR A 42 -7.05 -24.43 -4.19
N MET A 43 -7.29 -23.11 -4.10
CA MET A 43 -8.44 -22.46 -4.73
C MET A 43 -8.12 -21.92 -6.13
N SER A 44 -6.89 -21.47 -6.33
CA SER A 44 -6.42 -20.88 -7.59
C SER A 44 -4.97 -21.29 -7.88
N PRO A 45 -4.77 -22.49 -8.47
CA PRO A 45 -3.45 -23.00 -8.82
C PRO A 45 -2.68 -22.03 -9.72
N GLY A 46 -1.38 -21.85 -9.47
CA GLY A 46 -0.50 -21.01 -10.28
C GLY A 46 -0.61 -19.49 -10.05
N GLY A 47 -1.51 -19.02 -9.17
CA GLY A 47 -1.58 -17.60 -8.81
C GLY A 47 -0.33 -17.10 -8.07
N ARG A 48 0.09 -15.86 -8.31
CA ARG A 48 1.18 -15.22 -7.55
C ARG A 48 0.59 -14.49 -6.36
N TYR A 49 1.07 -14.78 -5.15
CA TYR A 49 0.53 -14.20 -3.92
C TYR A 49 1.62 -13.59 -3.04
N LYS A 50 1.32 -12.45 -2.42
CA LYS A 50 2.12 -11.88 -1.33
C LYS A 50 1.27 -11.34 -0.19
N GLN A 51 1.66 -11.66 1.03
CA GLN A 51 1.02 -11.16 2.24
C GLN A 51 1.28 -9.66 2.41
N THR A 52 0.26 -8.90 2.77
CA THR A 52 0.33 -7.45 2.95
C THR A 52 0.32 -7.03 4.43
N SER A 53 0.82 -5.83 4.73
CA SER A 53 0.88 -5.30 6.11
C SER A 53 -0.49 -4.83 6.58
N TYR A 54 -1.25 -5.68 7.26
CA TYR A 54 -2.53 -5.26 7.85
C TYR A 54 -2.35 -4.12 8.86
N ASN A 55 -3.35 -3.23 8.99
CA ASN A 55 -3.32 -2.04 9.86
C ASN A 55 -2.09 -1.14 9.69
N THR A 56 -1.55 -1.06 8.48
CA THR A 56 -0.31 -0.32 8.23
C THR A 56 -0.48 0.66 7.08
N SER A 57 -0.01 1.89 7.30
CA SER A 57 0.02 2.96 6.29
C SER A 57 1.28 3.82 6.47
N LEU A 58 1.85 4.27 5.35
CA LEU A 58 3.09 5.05 5.27
C LEU A 58 4.27 4.42 6.05
N GLY A 59 4.37 3.08 6.01
CA GLY A 59 5.40 2.36 6.74
C GLY A 59 5.19 2.27 8.26
N VAL A 60 4.01 2.63 8.78
CA VAL A 60 3.71 2.62 10.23
C VAL A 60 2.52 1.72 10.55
N HIS A 61 2.73 0.78 11.48
CA HIS A 61 1.66 -0.07 11.97
C HIS A 61 0.84 0.66 13.04
N GLN A 62 -0.45 0.85 12.79
CA GLN A 62 -1.33 1.70 13.59
C GLN A 62 -1.58 1.18 15.01
N LEU A 63 -1.37 -0.13 15.24
CA LEU A 63 -1.52 -0.75 16.57
C LEU A 63 -0.18 -1.15 17.22
N GLY A 64 0.95 -0.56 16.78
CA GLY A 64 2.27 -0.78 17.41
C GLY A 64 3.00 -2.07 17.04
N GLY A 65 2.60 -2.75 15.96
CA GLY A 65 3.30 -3.89 15.38
C GLY A 65 4.41 -3.48 14.40
N ILE A 66 4.98 -4.46 13.71
CA ILE A 66 5.97 -4.24 12.66
C ILE A 66 5.31 -4.45 11.29
N PRO A 67 5.37 -3.48 10.37
CA PRO A 67 4.97 -3.66 8.98
C PRO A 67 5.71 -4.82 8.32
N LEU A 68 5.00 -5.68 7.59
CA LEU A 68 5.64 -6.74 6.78
C LEU A 68 6.30 -6.16 5.52
N ARG A 69 5.59 -5.27 4.82
CA ARG A 69 5.88 -4.73 3.48
C ARG A 69 5.47 -3.26 3.32
N ALA A 70 5.81 -2.44 4.31
CA ALA A 70 5.46 -1.04 4.49
C ALA A 70 3.96 -0.70 4.58
N ASN A 71 3.10 -1.18 3.69
CA ASN A 71 1.69 -0.76 3.61
C ASN A 71 0.72 -1.92 3.44
N TYR A 72 -0.51 -1.71 3.88
CA TYR A 72 -1.65 -2.47 3.41
C TYR A 72 -1.94 -2.08 1.95
N CYS A 73 -1.89 -3.04 1.03
CA CYS A 73 -2.11 -2.77 -0.40
C CYS A 73 -3.60 -2.73 -0.76
N GLY A 74 -3.93 -1.94 -1.78
CA GLY A 74 -5.23 -1.98 -2.47
C GLY A 74 -5.13 -2.59 -3.87
N THR A 75 -6.27 -2.93 -4.47
CA THR A 75 -6.32 -3.25 -5.91
C THR A 75 -5.75 -2.08 -6.72
N GLY A 76 -4.96 -2.39 -7.75
CA GLY A 76 -4.27 -1.42 -8.60
C GLY A 76 -2.91 -0.95 -8.08
N TRP A 77 -2.56 -1.29 -6.83
CA TRP A 77 -1.20 -1.06 -6.32
C TRP A 77 -0.19 -1.98 -7.01
N GLN A 78 1.09 -1.70 -6.81
CA GLN A 78 2.18 -2.53 -7.29
C GLN A 78 3.01 -3.04 -6.11
N TYR A 79 3.47 -4.28 -6.23
CA TYR A 79 4.47 -4.86 -5.34
C TYR A 79 5.86 -4.64 -5.95
N SER A 80 6.78 -4.06 -5.18
CA SER A 80 8.19 -3.93 -5.53
C SER A 80 8.99 -5.04 -4.85
N PRO A 81 9.49 -6.05 -5.59
CA PRO A 81 10.30 -7.12 -5.01
C PRO A 81 11.67 -6.64 -4.52
N GLU A 82 12.21 -5.57 -5.11
CA GLU A 82 13.53 -5.02 -4.75
C GLU A 82 13.53 -4.42 -3.34
N HIS A 83 12.45 -3.74 -2.97
CA HIS A 83 12.32 -3.08 -1.68
C HIS A 83 11.40 -3.83 -0.71
N ASP A 84 10.78 -4.93 -1.16
CA ASP A 84 9.75 -5.70 -0.45
C ASP A 84 8.60 -4.82 0.09
N ILE A 85 8.08 -3.92 -0.73
CA ILE A 85 6.99 -3.00 -0.36
C ILE A 85 5.81 -3.05 -1.32
N PHE A 86 4.65 -2.62 -0.82
CA PHE A 86 3.53 -2.23 -1.66
C PHE A 86 3.42 -0.71 -1.75
N HIS A 87 3.19 -0.21 -2.96
CA HIS A 87 2.96 1.21 -3.23
C HIS A 87 1.84 1.39 -4.28
N PRO A 88 1.11 2.52 -4.29
CA PRO A 88 0.18 2.82 -5.37
C PRO A 88 0.94 3.11 -6.67
N GLN A 89 0.22 3.18 -7.79
CA GLN A 89 0.81 3.64 -9.06
C GLN A 89 1.36 5.06 -8.92
N GLN A 90 2.40 5.37 -9.68
CA GLN A 90 3.01 6.69 -9.70
C GLN A 90 1.95 7.75 -10.08
N PRO A 91 1.63 8.72 -9.20
CA PRO A 91 0.61 9.73 -9.50
C PRO A 91 1.05 10.68 -10.60
N TYR A 92 2.33 11.07 -10.57
CA TYR A 92 2.95 12.01 -11.50
C TYR A 92 4.42 11.64 -11.75
N PRO A 93 4.94 11.82 -12.99
CA PRO A 93 6.34 11.53 -13.32
C PRO A 93 7.37 12.24 -12.42
N SER A 94 7.09 13.47 -11.98
CA SER A 94 7.98 14.24 -11.09
C SER A 94 8.05 13.71 -9.66
N TRP A 95 7.12 12.84 -9.25
CA TRP A 95 7.09 12.31 -7.89
C TRP A 95 8.04 11.13 -7.74
N THR A 96 8.75 11.08 -6.61
CA THR A 96 9.73 10.04 -6.30
C THR A 96 9.16 9.07 -5.26
N LEU A 97 9.36 7.77 -5.46
CA LEU A 97 8.94 6.76 -4.49
C LEU A 97 9.85 6.79 -3.26
N ASP A 98 9.26 6.98 -2.09
CA ASP A 98 9.91 6.65 -0.81
C ASP A 98 9.91 5.13 -0.67
N THR A 99 11.04 4.51 -0.95
CA THR A 99 11.19 3.04 -0.99
C THR A 99 11.18 2.39 0.39
N VAL A 100 11.15 3.18 1.47
CA VAL A 100 10.99 2.71 2.85
C VAL A 100 9.51 2.71 3.23
N LYS A 101 8.80 3.77 2.90
CA LYS A 101 7.39 3.96 3.29
C LYS A 101 6.38 3.50 2.24
N GLY A 102 6.81 3.25 1.01
CA GLY A 102 5.94 2.92 -0.12
C GLY A 102 4.96 4.03 -0.48
N GLU A 103 5.37 5.29 -0.29
CA GLU A 103 4.58 6.47 -0.64
C GLU A 103 5.29 7.31 -1.71
N TRP A 104 4.52 7.97 -2.57
CA TRP A 104 5.09 8.90 -3.55
C TRP A 104 5.22 10.29 -2.96
N ARG A 105 6.40 10.88 -3.11
CA ARG A 105 6.74 12.22 -2.62
C ARG A 105 6.80 13.21 -3.78
N PRO A 106 6.06 14.33 -3.72
CA PRO A 106 6.24 15.43 -4.66
C PRO A 106 7.62 16.07 -4.46
N PRO A 107 8.20 16.69 -5.51
CA PRO A 107 9.48 17.40 -5.38
C PRO A 107 9.34 18.69 -4.57
N VAL A 108 8.15 19.30 -4.55
CA VAL A 108 7.82 20.48 -3.73
C VAL A 108 6.82 20.06 -2.65
N PRO A 109 7.09 20.32 -1.36
CA PRO A 109 6.15 20.03 -0.27
C PRO A 109 4.79 20.69 -0.51
N ARG A 110 3.72 19.96 -0.19
CA ARG A 110 2.36 20.49 -0.25
C ARG A 110 2.22 21.63 0.77
N PRO A 111 1.60 22.78 0.40
CA PRO A 111 1.31 23.84 1.36
C PRO A 111 0.32 23.37 2.44
N ASP A 112 0.34 24.04 3.58
CA ASP A 112 -0.57 23.74 4.69
C ASP A 112 -2.03 24.02 4.30
N ILE A 113 -2.93 23.22 4.85
CA ILE A 113 -4.37 23.41 4.74
C ILE A 113 -4.82 24.28 5.91
N GLU A 114 -5.42 25.42 5.62
CA GLU A 114 -6.10 26.26 6.58
C GLU A 114 -7.53 25.72 6.77
N GLU A 115 -8.04 25.75 8.00
CA GLU A 115 -9.36 25.23 8.34
C GLU A 115 -10.21 26.32 9.01
N ASP A 116 -11.53 26.26 8.81
CA ASP A 116 -12.49 27.11 9.53
C ASP A 116 -12.77 26.60 10.96
N GLU A 117 -13.63 27.32 11.70
CA GLU A 117 -14.01 26.94 13.07
C GLU A 117 -14.68 25.56 13.17
N ASP A 118 -15.24 25.05 12.07
CA ASP A 118 -15.89 23.74 11.96
C ASP A 118 -14.92 22.65 11.45
N GLY A 119 -13.64 22.98 11.22
CA GLY A 119 -12.62 22.06 10.71
C GLY A 119 -12.74 21.78 9.21
N ARG A 120 -13.41 22.66 8.44
CA ARG A 120 -13.52 22.52 6.99
C ARG A 120 -12.34 23.20 6.32
N PRO A 121 -11.74 22.58 5.27
CA PRO A 121 -10.63 23.17 4.56
C PRO A 121 -11.06 24.46 3.85
N LEU A 122 -10.35 25.56 4.13
CA LEU A 122 -10.51 26.86 3.48
C LEU A 122 -9.75 26.95 2.15
N ASN A 123 -8.68 26.17 2.01
CA ASN A 123 -7.90 26.07 0.79
C ASN A 123 -7.69 24.60 0.40
N LEU A 124 -7.64 24.35 -0.91
CA LEU A 124 -7.33 23.05 -1.48
C LEU A 124 -6.21 23.22 -2.49
N TRP A 125 -5.33 22.23 -2.57
CA TRP A 125 -4.15 22.28 -3.43
C TRP A 125 -4.17 21.11 -4.39
N LYS A 126 -3.92 21.39 -5.67
CA LYS A 126 -3.74 20.39 -6.72
C LYS A 126 -2.34 20.49 -7.29
N TRP A 127 -1.68 19.35 -7.46
CA TRP A 127 -0.37 19.32 -8.08
C TRP A 127 -0.48 19.62 -9.58
N ASN A 128 0.31 20.58 -10.04
CA ASN A 128 0.49 20.91 -11.45
C ASN A 128 1.82 20.33 -11.92
N GLU A 129 1.74 19.30 -12.76
CA GLU A 129 2.92 18.58 -13.24
C GLU A 129 3.74 19.40 -14.24
N ASP A 130 3.10 20.25 -15.04
CA ASP A 130 3.78 21.03 -16.07
C ASP A 130 4.64 22.15 -15.45
N SER A 131 4.13 22.80 -14.41
CA SER A 131 4.85 23.86 -13.68
C SER A 131 5.65 23.34 -12.47
N GLN A 132 5.45 22.07 -12.09
CA GLN A 132 6.00 21.44 -10.89
C GLN A 132 5.71 22.24 -9.61
N GLN A 133 4.48 22.73 -9.48
CA GLN A 133 4.03 23.54 -8.35
C GLN A 133 2.63 23.11 -7.89
N TRP A 134 2.22 23.59 -6.71
CA TRP A 134 0.87 23.41 -6.20
C TRP A 134 -0.01 24.60 -6.61
N ASP A 135 -1.09 24.32 -7.33
CA ASP A 135 -2.10 25.31 -7.68
C ASP A 135 -3.22 25.28 -6.62
N GLU A 136 -3.57 26.45 -6.11
CA GLU A 136 -4.72 26.60 -5.23
C GLU A 136 -6.02 26.39 -6.02
N MET A 137 -6.84 25.46 -5.56
CA MET A 137 -8.18 25.25 -6.08
C MET A 137 -9.13 26.20 -5.36
N ASN A 138 -9.47 27.29 -6.04
CA ASN A 138 -10.55 28.17 -5.64
C ASN A 138 -11.86 27.66 -6.27
N ASP A 139 -12.87 27.39 -5.44
CA ASP A 139 -14.24 27.08 -5.88
C ASP A 139 -14.97 28.32 -6.43
#